data_AF-A0A5P1E0X5-F1
#
_entry.id   AF-A0A5P1E0X5-F1
#
_cell.length_a   1.000
_cell.length_b   1.000
_cell.length_c   1.000
_cell.angle_alpha   90.00
_cell.angle_beta   90.00
_cell.angle_gamma   90.00
#
_symmetry.space_group_name_H-M   'P 1'
#
loop_
_entity.id
_entity.type
_entity.pdbx_description
1 polymer ?
#
loop_
_entity_poly.entity_id
_entity_poly.type
_entity_poly.pdbx_seq_one_letter_code
_entity_poly.pdbx_strand_id
1 'polypeptide(L)'
;MGASESLLLNKRQQQHHQDQQQQRIPIVDEITTVSEKVDGVDPILLRIQALKLTEPILKSPPQTEGSLSDILVARKPSSSSSAPSVSGTLNPNVLLELFSMYREWQEEKAKKISQKQEEIEMKIETADALAVKLLQRFNYSVSSMRTTAHSFAEAQPLQVEVGELKGRLTEVISNCDALCKRIAAEGPETLRSSVKPFSSSNIQAEDV
;
A
#
# COMPACT_ATOMS: atom_id res chain seq x y z
N MET A 1 7.64 -44.85 -13.52
CA MET A 1 7.89 -43.39 -13.32
C MET A 1 6.60 -42.81 -12.76
N GLY A 2 6.57 -42.37 -11.51
CA GLY A 2 5.29 -41.93 -10.89
C GLY A 2 5.36 -41.50 -9.43
N ALA A 3 6.49 -41.73 -8.74
CA ALA A 3 6.68 -41.33 -7.35
C ALA A 3 7.03 -39.83 -7.18
N SER A 4 7.64 -39.20 -8.19
CA SER A 4 8.11 -37.81 -8.07
C SER A 4 6.99 -36.77 -8.26
N GLU A 5 5.99 -37.05 -9.11
CA GLU A 5 4.85 -36.14 -9.31
C GLU A 5 3.88 -36.17 -8.13
N SER A 6 3.70 -37.33 -7.50
CA SER A 6 2.86 -37.49 -6.32
C SER A 6 3.46 -36.78 -5.10
N LEU A 7 4.79 -36.76 -4.95
CA LEU A 7 5.48 -35.95 -3.93
C LEU A 7 5.32 -34.44 -4.17
N LEU A 8 5.38 -33.98 -5.42
CA LEU A 8 5.21 -32.56 -5.76
C LEU A 8 3.77 -32.08 -5.64
N LEU A 9 2.78 -32.93 -5.95
CA LEU A 9 1.36 -32.61 -5.71
C LEU A 9 1.04 -32.55 -4.21
N ASN A 10 1.59 -33.48 -3.42
CA ASN A 10 1.37 -33.52 -1.97
C ASN A 10 2.04 -32.31 -1.29
N LYS A 11 3.22 -31.89 -1.77
CA LYS A 11 3.89 -30.68 -1.30
C LYS A 11 3.11 -29.39 -1.64
N ARG A 12 2.48 -29.32 -2.82
CA ARG A 12 1.57 -28.21 -3.19
C ARG A 12 0.25 -28.23 -2.41
N GLN A 13 -0.31 -29.41 -2.14
CA GLN A 13 -1.52 -29.52 -1.31
C GLN A 13 -1.23 -29.18 0.15
N GLN A 14 -0.07 -29.54 0.70
CA GLN A 14 0.36 -29.12 2.03
C GLN A 14 0.61 -27.62 2.11
N GLN A 15 1.18 -26.98 1.07
CA GLN A 15 1.32 -25.53 1.03
C GLN A 15 -0.02 -24.81 0.98
N HIS A 16 -1.00 -25.30 0.20
CA HIS A 16 -2.34 -24.70 0.20
C HIS A 16 -3.12 -24.89 1.51
N HIS A 17 -2.92 -26.01 2.23
CA HIS A 17 -3.53 -26.19 3.55
C HIS A 17 -2.85 -25.32 4.62
N GLN A 18 -1.55 -25.06 4.49
CA GLN A 18 -0.81 -24.20 5.43
C GLN A 18 -1.12 -22.71 5.19
N ASP A 19 -1.28 -22.28 3.94
CA ASP A 19 -1.72 -20.91 3.62
C ASP A 19 -3.20 -20.64 3.97
N GLN A 20 -4.08 -21.65 3.92
CA GLN A 20 -5.47 -21.50 4.36
C GLN A 20 -5.66 -21.51 5.89
N GLN A 21 -4.72 -22.06 6.66
CA GLN A 21 -4.78 -22.01 8.13
C GLN A 21 -4.23 -20.70 8.71
N GLN A 22 -3.52 -19.88 7.93
CA GLN A 22 -2.98 -18.60 8.39
C GLN A 22 -3.93 -17.39 8.21
N GLN A 23 -5.13 -17.58 7.63
CA GLN A 23 -6.07 -16.49 7.33
C GLN A 23 -7.49 -16.65 7.91
N ARG A 24 -7.67 -17.45 8.97
CA ARG A 24 -8.89 -17.36 9.78
C ARG A 24 -8.67 -16.40 10.94
N ILE A 25 -8.60 -15.10 10.63
CA ILE A 25 -8.76 -14.06 11.64
C ILE A 25 -10.22 -14.16 12.11
N PRO A 26 -10.50 -14.50 13.38
CA PRO A 26 -11.84 -14.32 13.90
C PRO A 26 -12.11 -12.82 13.92
N ILE A 27 -13.13 -12.38 13.19
CA ILE A 27 -13.66 -11.02 13.32
C ILE A 27 -14.38 -11.00 14.67
N VAL A 28 -13.62 -10.76 15.73
CA VAL A 28 -14.17 -10.25 16.98
C VAL A 28 -14.16 -8.75 16.80
N ASP A 29 -15.35 -8.14 16.79
CA ASP A 29 -15.53 -6.71 17.02
C ASP A 29 -15.11 -6.43 18.48
N GLU A 30 -13.81 -6.54 18.75
CA GLU A 30 -13.23 -6.24 20.04
C GLU A 30 -12.84 -4.77 20.00
N ILE A 31 -13.76 -3.93 20.49
CA ILE A 31 -13.44 -2.54 20.81
C ILE A 31 -12.28 -2.60 21.80
N THR A 32 -11.08 -2.32 21.32
CA THR A 32 -9.87 -2.28 22.15
C THR A 32 -9.96 -1.02 23.00
N THR A 33 -10.69 -1.10 24.11
CA THR A 33 -10.65 -0.06 25.14
C THR A 33 -9.24 -0.06 25.73
N VAL A 34 -8.53 1.04 25.51
CA VAL A 34 -7.22 1.31 26.11
C VAL A 34 -7.36 1.17 27.63
N SER A 35 -6.89 0.05 28.20
CA SER A 35 -6.91 -0.20 29.66
C SER A 35 -5.75 0.49 30.38
N GLU A 36 -5.01 1.37 29.73
CA GLU A 36 -3.95 2.14 30.37
C GLU A 36 -4.57 3.34 31.12
N LYS A 37 -5.05 3.08 32.34
CA LYS A 37 -5.19 4.13 33.34
C LYS A 37 -3.79 4.62 33.67
N VAL A 38 -3.38 5.71 33.05
CA VAL A 38 -2.25 6.50 33.55
C VAL A 38 -2.67 7.00 34.94
N ASP A 39 -2.07 6.44 35.99
CA ASP A 39 -2.20 6.84 37.41
C ASP A 39 -1.55 8.22 37.68
N GLY A 40 -1.64 9.11 36.70
CA GLY A 40 -1.15 10.47 36.76
C GLY A 40 -2.34 11.42 36.71
N VAL A 41 -2.49 12.24 37.75
CA VAL A 41 -3.44 13.35 37.75
C VAL A 41 -3.22 14.15 36.46
N ASP A 42 -4.30 14.31 35.69
CA ASP A 42 -4.26 14.99 34.40
C ASP A 42 -3.47 16.31 34.55
N PRO A 43 -2.38 16.52 33.78
CA PRO A 43 -1.55 17.72 33.89
C PRO A 43 -2.36 19.00 33.64
N ILE A 44 -3.50 18.91 32.94
CA ILE A 44 -4.45 20.01 32.77
C ILE A 44 -5.21 20.26 34.07
N LEU A 45 -5.64 19.22 34.79
CA LEU A 45 -6.31 19.32 36.09
C LEU A 45 -5.37 19.92 37.14
N LEU A 46 -4.10 19.52 37.14
CA LEU A 46 -3.07 20.13 38.00
C LEU A 46 -2.84 21.60 37.64
N ARG A 47 -2.84 21.96 36.35
CA ARG A 47 -2.76 23.36 35.93
C ARG A 47 -4.00 24.15 36.34
N ILE A 48 -5.20 23.60 36.23
CA ILE A 48 -6.45 24.26 36.64
C ILE A 48 -6.45 24.50 38.16
N GLN A 49 -5.99 23.53 38.96
CA GLN A 49 -5.85 23.72 40.41
C GLN A 49 -4.71 24.69 40.79
N ALA A 50 -3.63 24.74 40.00
CA ALA A 50 -2.51 25.65 40.23
C ALA A 50 -2.79 27.10 39.80
N LEU A 51 -3.82 27.33 38.97
CA LEU A 51 -4.31 28.67 38.70
C LEU A 51 -4.90 29.23 40.01
N LYS A 52 -4.23 30.24 40.58
CA LYS A 52 -4.80 31.01 41.69
C LYS A 52 -6.14 31.56 41.21
N LEU A 53 -7.24 30.98 41.72
CA LEU A 53 -8.58 31.50 41.50
C LEU A 53 -8.54 32.99 41.81
N THR A 54 -8.66 33.82 40.78
CA THR A 54 -8.92 35.25 40.93
C THR A 54 -10.16 35.40 41.79
N GLU A 55 -10.26 36.51 42.55
CA GLU A 55 -11.35 36.75 43.49
C GLU A 55 -12.69 36.27 42.92
N PRO A 56 -13.41 35.40 43.66
CA PRO A 56 -14.65 34.84 43.17
C PRO A 56 -15.59 35.98 42.77
N ILE A 57 -16.15 35.88 41.56
CA ILE A 57 -17.10 36.86 41.02
C ILE A 57 -18.26 37.09 42.02
N LEU A 58 -18.56 36.06 42.81
CA LEU A 58 -19.47 36.12 43.95
C LEU A 58 -18.67 36.41 45.23
N LYS A 59 -18.86 37.62 45.78
CA LYS A 59 -18.27 38.05 47.07
C LYS A 59 -18.89 37.38 48.30
N SER A 60 -19.82 36.43 48.13
CA SER A 60 -20.43 35.66 49.21
C SER A 60 -20.67 34.22 48.77
N PRO A 61 -20.52 33.22 49.66
CA PRO A 61 -20.86 31.83 49.34
C PRO A 61 -22.33 31.72 48.92
N PRO A 62 -22.67 30.90 47.90
CA PRO A 62 -24.06 30.59 47.63
C PRO A 62 -24.66 29.90 48.87
N GLN A 63 -25.61 30.56 49.52
CA GLN A 63 -26.39 29.97 50.60
C GLN A 63 -27.38 28.98 49.99
N THR A 64 -26.91 27.78 49.65
CA THR A 64 -27.65 26.50 49.55
C THR A 64 -26.79 25.53 48.76
N GLU A 65 -26.37 24.43 49.41
CA GLU A 65 -25.75 23.24 48.81
C GLU A 65 -26.79 22.46 47.97
N GLY A 66 -27.33 23.12 46.94
CA GLY A 66 -28.37 22.59 46.06
C GLY A 66 -27.83 22.33 44.67
N SER A 67 -28.12 21.14 44.14
CA SER A 67 -27.76 20.70 42.79
C SER A 67 -28.07 21.78 41.74
N LEU A 68 -27.16 21.99 40.78
CA LEU A 68 -27.28 22.95 39.66
C LEU A 68 -28.63 22.89 38.92
N SER A 69 -29.27 21.72 38.93
CA SER A 69 -30.61 21.51 38.37
C SER A 69 -31.73 22.27 39.12
N ASP A 70 -31.65 22.39 40.44
CA ASP A 70 -32.68 23.09 41.24
C ASP A 70 -32.62 24.60 41.04
N ILE A 71 -31.42 25.14 40.83
CA ILE A 71 -31.20 26.58 40.57
C ILE A 71 -31.80 27.00 39.22
N LEU A 72 -31.75 26.12 38.21
CA LEU A 72 -32.32 26.39 36.89
C LEU A 72 -33.86 26.33 36.88
N VAL A 73 -34.46 25.47 37.69
CA VAL A 73 -35.92 25.24 37.73
C VAL A 73 -36.63 26.25 38.65
N ALA A 74 -35.95 26.82 39.65
CA ALA A 74 -36.55 27.74 40.62
C ALA A 74 -36.89 29.15 40.08
N ARG A 75 -36.65 29.45 38.80
CA ARG A 75 -37.05 30.74 38.17
C ARG A 75 -38.55 30.76 37.90
N LYS A 76 -39.36 30.85 38.96
CA LYS A 76 -40.75 31.30 38.89
C LYS A 76 -40.79 32.78 39.26
N PRO A 77 -41.31 33.69 38.41
CA PRO A 77 -41.39 35.10 38.78
C PRO A 77 -42.58 35.25 39.73
N SER A 78 -42.34 35.05 41.03
CA SER A 78 -43.33 35.38 42.04
C SER A 78 -43.15 36.84 42.43
N SER A 79 -44.17 37.62 42.13
CA SER A 79 -44.33 39.02 42.50
C SER A 79 -44.15 39.24 44.01
N SER A 80 -43.53 40.38 44.33
CA SER A 80 -43.49 41.12 45.60
C SER A 80 -42.90 40.45 46.85
N SER A 81 -41.73 40.94 47.29
CA SER A 81 -41.62 41.72 48.55
C SER A 81 -40.18 42.23 48.76
N SER A 82 -40.08 43.55 48.97
CA SER A 82 -38.99 44.35 49.55
C SER A 82 -37.84 43.61 50.27
N ALA A 83 -36.75 43.40 49.56
CA ALA A 83 -35.37 43.38 50.07
C ALA A 83 -34.46 43.69 48.86
N PRO A 84 -33.32 44.39 49.00
CA PRO A 84 -32.36 44.46 47.92
C PRO A 84 -31.67 43.09 47.87
N SER A 85 -32.39 42.08 47.37
CA SER A 85 -31.74 40.91 46.80
C SER A 85 -30.83 41.50 45.74
N VAL A 86 -29.52 41.50 46.02
CA VAL A 86 -28.48 41.80 45.04
C VAL A 86 -28.61 40.69 44.01
N SER A 87 -29.56 40.90 43.10
CA SER A 87 -29.58 40.29 41.79
C SER A 87 -28.19 40.60 41.28
N GLY A 88 -27.34 39.58 41.21
CA GLY A 88 -26.01 39.68 40.63
C GLY A 88 -26.19 40.05 39.17
N THR A 89 -26.40 41.32 38.91
CA THR A 89 -26.65 41.89 37.60
C THR A 89 -25.31 41.88 36.89
N LEU A 90 -25.00 40.76 36.24
CA LEU A 90 -23.90 40.67 35.29
C LEU A 90 -24.09 41.79 34.28
N ASN A 91 -23.05 42.61 34.07
CA ASN A 91 -23.13 43.71 33.13
C ASN A 91 -23.40 43.15 31.72
N PRO A 92 -24.55 43.48 31.09
CA PRO A 92 -24.93 42.88 29.82
C PRO A 92 -23.93 43.17 28.69
N ASN A 93 -23.17 44.27 28.78
CA ASN A 93 -22.14 44.60 27.80
C ASN A 93 -20.93 43.66 27.90
N VAL A 94 -20.50 43.33 29.12
CA VAL A 94 -19.38 42.39 29.35
C VAL A 94 -19.78 40.98 28.89
N LEU A 95 -21.04 40.60 29.10
CA LEU A 95 -21.56 39.32 28.63
C LEU A 95 -21.60 39.25 27.10
N LEU A 96 -22.05 40.33 26.45
CA LEU A 96 -22.08 40.42 24.98
C LEU A 96 -20.66 40.35 24.39
N GLU A 97 -19.70 41.05 24.99
CA GLU A 97 -18.29 41.03 24.59
C GLU A 97 -17.69 39.63 24.72
N LEU A 98 -17.93 38.94 25.84
CA LEU A 98 -17.48 37.56 26.03
C LEU A 98 -18.08 36.62 24.98
N PHE A 99 -19.37 36.75 24.69
CA PHE A 99 -20.01 35.96 23.63
C PHE A 99 -19.46 36.30 22.24
N SER A 100 -19.15 37.56 21.96
CA SER A 100 -18.52 37.96 20.69
C SER A 100 -17.15 37.31 20.53
N MET A 101 -16.29 37.46 21.54
CA MET A 101 -14.95 36.90 21.54
C MET A 101 -14.97 35.36 21.46
N TYR A 102 -15.93 34.70 22.14
CA TYR A 102 -16.13 33.27 21.99
C TYR A 102 -16.61 32.88 20.59
N ARG A 103 -17.53 33.65 19.99
CA ARG A 103 -18.04 33.38 18.63
C ARG A 103 -16.93 33.51 17.60
N GLU A 104 -16.13 34.57 17.69
CA GLU A 104 -14.98 34.79 16.81
C GLU A 104 -13.95 33.67 16.94
N TRP A 105 -13.65 33.23 18.16
CA TRP A 105 -12.79 32.09 18.40
C TRP A 105 -13.36 30.80 17.80
N GLN A 106 -14.66 30.54 17.98
CA GLN A 106 -15.34 29.38 17.38
C GLN A 106 -15.26 29.40 15.85
N GLU A 107 -15.50 30.56 15.23
CA GLU A 107 -15.44 30.72 13.79
C GLU A 107 -14.01 30.52 13.26
N GLU A 108 -13.00 31.04 13.95
CA GLU A 108 -11.60 30.83 13.59
C GLU A 108 -11.20 29.35 13.69
N LYS A 109 -11.69 28.63 14.71
CA LYS A 109 -11.45 27.18 14.85
C LYS A 109 -12.16 26.39 13.77
N ALA A 110 -13.42 26.69 13.48
CA ALA A 110 -14.16 26.06 12.39
C ALA A 110 -13.45 26.25 11.04
N LYS A 111 -12.97 27.47 10.76
CA LYS A 111 -12.20 27.77 9.55
C LYS A 111 -10.91 26.95 9.45
N LYS A 112 -10.13 26.87 10.55
CA LYS A 112 -8.90 26.06 10.59
C LYS A 112 -9.17 24.57 10.37
N ILE A 113 -10.25 24.04 10.95
CA ILE A 113 -10.67 22.64 10.76
C ILE A 113 -11.07 22.41 9.29
N SER A 114 -11.90 23.28 8.74
CA SER A 114 -12.36 23.17 7.34
C SER A 114 -11.19 23.19 6.36
N GLN A 115 -10.23 24.12 6.55
CA GLN A 115 -9.06 24.20 5.68
C GLN A 115 -8.18 22.94 5.77
N LYS A 116 -8.07 22.35 6.96
CA LYS A 116 -7.33 21.10 7.15
C LYS A 116 -8.03 19.90 6.53
N GLN A 117 -9.36 19.85 6.61
CA GLN A 117 -10.16 18.81 5.95
C GLN A 117 -9.99 18.89 4.42
N GLU A 118 -10.08 20.07 3.84
CA GLU A 118 -9.87 20.29 2.40
C GLU A 118 -8.46 19.87 1.94
N GLU A 119 -7.42 20.22 2.71
CA GLU A 119 -6.04 19.81 2.42
C GLU A 119 -5.88 18.28 2.43
N ILE A 120 -6.55 17.60 3.37
CA ILE A 120 -6.52 16.14 3.49
C ILE A 120 -7.29 15.49 2.34
N GLU A 121 -8.48 16.00 2.01
CA GLU A 121 -9.30 15.50 0.91
C GLU A 121 -8.54 15.57 -0.42
N MET A 122 -7.93 16.71 -0.74
CA MET A 122 -7.09 16.87 -1.94
C MET A 122 -5.92 15.87 -1.98
N LYS A 123 -5.28 15.59 -0.83
CA LYS A 123 -4.20 14.60 -0.75
C LYS A 123 -4.72 13.17 -0.96
N ILE A 124 -5.89 12.84 -0.43
CA ILE A 124 -6.53 11.54 -0.62
C ILE A 124 -6.88 11.34 -2.09
N GLU A 125 -7.52 12.32 -2.73
CA GLU A 125 -7.86 12.27 -4.16
C GLU A 125 -6.60 12.10 -5.03
N THR A 126 -5.54 12.84 -4.72
CA THR A 126 -4.26 12.71 -5.43
C THR A 126 -3.64 11.33 -5.24
N ALA A 127 -3.65 10.80 -4.00
CA ALA A 127 -3.13 9.48 -3.69
C ALA A 127 -3.92 8.37 -4.41
N ASP A 128 -5.25 8.47 -4.45
CA ASP A 128 -6.11 7.52 -5.16
C ASP A 128 -5.85 7.53 -6.67
N ALA A 129 -5.79 8.73 -7.27
CA ALA A 129 -5.45 8.89 -8.69
C ALA A 129 -4.07 8.30 -9.04
N LEU A 130 -3.09 8.45 -8.15
CA LEU A 130 -1.76 7.85 -8.32
C LEU A 130 -1.77 6.33 -8.13
N ALA A 131 -2.51 5.82 -7.16
CA ALA A 131 -2.65 4.38 -6.91
C ALA A 131 -3.26 3.65 -8.13
N VAL A 132 -4.32 4.22 -8.71
CA VAL A 132 -4.96 3.68 -9.93
C VAL A 132 -3.97 3.69 -11.10
N LYS A 133 -3.24 4.78 -11.31
CA LYS A 133 -2.23 4.86 -12.40
C LYS A 133 -1.10 3.85 -12.21
N LEU A 134 -0.65 3.65 -10.97
CA LEU A 134 0.39 2.67 -10.65
C LEU A 134 -0.09 1.26 -10.94
N LEU A 135 -1.31 0.91 -10.51
CA LEU A 135 -1.91 -0.39 -10.78
C LEU A 135 -2.06 -0.65 -12.29
N GLN A 136 -2.50 0.35 -13.05
CA GLN A 136 -2.61 0.26 -14.51
C GLN A 136 -1.25 0.00 -15.17
N ARG A 137 -0.21 0.76 -14.79
CA ARG A 137 1.17 0.57 -15.27
C ARG A 137 1.70 -0.82 -14.94
N PHE A 138 1.45 -1.29 -13.72
CA PHE A 138 1.88 -2.61 -13.29
C PHE A 138 1.20 -3.72 -14.10
N ASN A 139 -0.12 -3.66 -14.27
CA ASN A 139 -0.86 -4.66 -15.05
C ASN A 139 -0.44 -4.69 -16.52
N TYR A 140 -0.17 -3.53 -17.11
CA TYR A 140 0.40 -3.45 -18.46
C TYR A 140 1.78 -4.11 -18.52
N SER A 141 2.67 -3.81 -17.57
CA SER A 141 4.01 -4.40 -17.50
C SER A 141 3.95 -5.93 -17.35
N VAL A 142 3.10 -6.45 -16.46
CA VAL A 142 2.89 -7.90 -16.29
C VAL A 142 2.38 -8.54 -17.57
N SER A 143 1.45 -7.90 -18.26
CA SER A 143 0.91 -8.40 -19.53
C SER A 143 1.99 -8.43 -20.63
N SER A 144 2.78 -7.35 -20.75
CA SER A 144 3.91 -7.29 -21.68
C SER A 144 4.95 -8.38 -21.38
N MET A 145 5.33 -8.55 -20.11
CA MET A 145 6.27 -9.59 -19.69
C MET A 145 5.75 -10.99 -20.00
N ARG A 146 4.45 -11.23 -19.81
CA ARG A 146 3.81 -12.51 -20.14
C ARG A 146 3.90 -12.80 -21.64
N THR A 147 3.63 -11.80 -22.49
CA THR A 147 3.78 -11.94 -23.95
C THR A 147 5.23 -12.24 -24.34
N THR A 148 6.19 -11.50 -23.78
CA THR A 148 7.61 -11.74 -24.04
C THR A 148 8.05 -13.13 -23.57
N ALA A 149 7.63 -13.56 -22.38
CA ALA A 149 7.90 -14.92 -21.88
C ALA A 149 7.32 -15.99 -22.81
N HIS A 150 6.12 -15.79 -23.33
CA HIS A 150 5.51 -16.71 -24.29
C HIS A 150 6.31 -16.77 -25.61
N SER A 151 6.75 -15.62 -26.15
CA SER A 151 7.59 -15.60 -27.36
C SER A 151 8.93 -16.31 -27.15
N PHE A 152 9.52 -16.21 -25.96
CA PHE A 152 10.74 -16.94 -25.63
C PHE A 152 10.49 -18.44 -25.51
N ALA A 153 9.35 -18.85 -24.93
CA ALA A 153 8.98 -20.25 -24.87
C ALA A 153 8.81 -20.86 -26.27
N GLU A 154 8.31 -20.11 -27.25
CA GLU A 154 8.23 -20.54 -28.66
C GLU A 154 9.59 -20.56 -29.37
N ALA A 155 10.52 -19.70 -28.98
CA ALA A 155 11.87 -19.67 -29.56
C ALA A 155 12.74 -20.88 -29.13
N GLN A 156 12.49 -21.44 -27.94
CA GLN A 156 13.29 -22.57 -27.42
C GLN A 156 13.20 -23.84 -28.30
N PRO A 157 12.00 -24.33 -28.71
CA PRO A 157 11.89 -25.43 -29.68
C PRO A 157 12.62 -25.17 -30.99
N LEU A 158 12.47 -23.98 -31.57
CA LEU A 158 13.13 -23.61 -32.83
C LEU A 158 14.66 -23.65 -32.71
N GLN A 159 15.20 -23.19 -31.58
CA GLN A 159 16.64 -23.27 -31.32
C GLN A 159 17.14 -24.73 -31.32
N VAL A 160 16.35 -25.66 -30.77
CA VAL A 160 16.68 -27.09 -30.76
C VAL A 160 16.64 -27.66 -32.18
N GLU A 161 15.59 -27.37 -32.96
CA GLU A 161 15.45 -27.84 -34.34
C GLU A 161 16.58 -27.34 -35.25
N VAL A 162 16.97 -26.07 -35.11
CA VAL A 162 18.11 -25.50 -35.82
C VAL A 162 19.42 -26.20 -35.42
N GLY A 163 19.57 -26.54 -34.14
CA GLY A 163 20.71 -27.31 -33.64
C GLY A 163 20.78 -28.72 -34.22
N GLU A 164 19.66 -29.44 -34.26
CA GLU A 164 19.58 -30.77 -34.86
C GLU A 164 19.89 -30.72 -36.36
N LEU A 165 19.28 -29.78 -37.09
CA LEU A 165 19.50 -29.61 -38.52
C LEU A 165 20.97 -29.31 -38.83
N LYS A 166 21.61 -28.44 -38.02
CA LYS A 166 23.05 -28.18 -38.11
C LYS A 166 23.87 -29.46 -37.89
N GLY A 167 23.50 -30.29 -36.92
CA GLY A 167 24.13 -31.59 -36.68
C GLY A 167 24.05 -32.51 -37.90
N ARG A 168 22.84 -32.69 -38.45
CA ARG A 168 22.60 -33.50 -39.66
C ARG A 168 23.35 -32.98 -40.88
N LEU A 169 23.40 -31.67 -41.08
CA LEU A 169 24.16 -31.07 -42.16
C LEU A 169 25.67 -31.32 -42.01
N THR A 170 26.19 -31.21 -40.77
CA THR A 170 27.60 -31.50 -40.47
C THR A 170 27.94 -32.96 -40.78
N GLU A 171 27.05 -33.88 -40.43
CA GLU A 171 27.20 -35.31 -40.77
C GLU A 171 27.22 -35.54 -42.29
N VAL A 172 26.30 -34.92 -43.04
CA VAL A 172 26.26 -35.02 -44.51
C VAL A 172 27.53 -34.46 -45.14
N ILE A 173 28.02 -33.30 -44.69
CA ILE A 173 29.30 -32.73 -45.17
C ILE A 173 30.46 -33.68 -44.87
N SER A 174 30.51 -34.24 -43.66
CA SER A 174 31.55 -35.20 -43.27
C SER A 174 31.51 -36.47 -44.13
N ASN A 175 30.31 -37.00 -44.41
CA ASN A 175 30.12 -38.15 -45.28
C ASN A 175 30.56 -37.84 -46.72
N CYS A 176 30.18 -36.68 -47.25
CA CYS A 176 30.65 -36.19 -48.55
C CYS A 176 32.18 -36.05 -48.58
N ASP A 177 32.82 -35.53 -47.54
CA ASP A 177 34.28 -35.43 -47.45
C ASP A 177 34.96 -36.80 -47.39
N ALA A 178 34.39 -37.76 -46.66
CA ALA A 178 34.87 -39.13 -46.63
C ALA A 178 34.75 -39.78 -48.02
N LEU A 179 33.65 -39.53 -48.74
CA LEU A 179 33.49 -39.95 -50.12
C LEU A 179 34.52 -39.28 -51.04
N CYS A 180 34.75 -37.98 -50.91
CA CYS A 180 35.77 -37.27 -51.68
C CYS A 180 37.17 -37.87 -51.47
N LYS A 181 37.53 -38.18 -50.21
CA LYS A 181 38.79 -38.86 -49.86
C LYS A 181 38.90 -40.25 -50.48
N ARG A 182 37.82 -41.04 -50.46
CA ARG A 182 37.80 -42.37 -51.10
C ARG A 182 37.97 -42.28 -52.61
N ILE A 183 37.30 -41.33 -53.28
CA ILE A 183 37.46 -41.12 -54.73
C ILE A 183 38.90 -40.69 -55.05
N ALA A 184 39.51 -39.83 -54.24
CA ALA A 184 40.91 -39.48 -54.39
C ALA A 184 41.85 -40.71 -54.25
N ALA A 185 41.56 -41.60 -53.29
CA ALA A 185 42.40 -42.77 -53.00
C ALA A 185 42.22 -43.94 -53.97
N GLU A 186 41.00 -44.25 -54.41
CA GLU A 186 40.65 -45.49 -55.12
C GLU A 186 39.85 -45.25 -56.40
N GLY A 187 39.54 -43.99 -56.72
CA GLY A 187 38.67 -43.64 -57.84
C GLY A 187 39.33 -43.67 -59.22
N PRO A 188 38.52 -43.71 -60.29
CA PRO A 188 38.98 -43.56 -61.68
C PRO A 188 39.81 -42.27 -61.89
N GLU A 189 40.83 -42.32 -62.74
CA GLU A 189 41.73 -41.16 -62.96
C GLU A 189 41.00 -39.87 -63.38
N THR A 190 39.90 -39.98 -64.12
CA THR A 190 39.05 -38.84 -64.52
C THR A 190 38.36 -38.15 -63.35
N LEU A 191 38.08 -38.86 -62.26
CA LEU A 191 37.40 -38.32 -61.08
C LEU A 191 38.39 -37.81 -60.04
N ARG A 192 39.60 -38.38 -59.99
CA ARG A 192 40.67 -37.95 -59.07
C ARG A 192 41.10 -36.49 -59.29
N SER A 193 41.08 -36.01 -60.53
CA SER A 193 41.43 -34.62 -60.85
C SER A 193 40.31 -33.61 -60.58
N SER A 194 39.06 -34.06 -60.45
CA SER A 194 37.86 -33.20 -60.34
C SER A 194 37.31 -33.05 -58.91
N VAL A 195 37.67 -33.94 -57.98
CA VAL A 195 37.07 -33.98 -56.64
C VAL A 195 37.86 -33.08 -55.66
N LYS A 196 37.15 -32.17 -54.98
CA LYS A 196 37.68 -31.31 -53.92
C LYS A 196 36.83 -31.47 -52.65
N PRO A 197 37.41 -31.76 -51.47
CA PRO A 197 36.66 -31.84 -50.23
C PRO A 197 36.00 -30.50 -49.87
N PHE A 198 34.80 -30.55 -49.29
CA PHE A 198 34.01 -29.41 -48.85
C PHE A 198 34.63 -28.70 -47.64
N SER A 199 35.35 -29.41 -46.77
CA SER A 199 36.08 -28.78 -45.65
C SER A 199 37.26 -27.89 -46.09
N SER A 200 37.74 -28.03 -47.32
CA SER A 200 38.92 -27.30 -47.82
C SER A 200 38.62 -25.85 -48.25
N SER A 201 37.35 -25.44 -48.30
CA SER A 201 36.92 -24.09 -48.68
C SER A 201 36.67 -23.15 -47.49
N ASN A 202 36.84 -23.60 -46.24
CA ASN A 202 36.49 -22.82 -45.05
C ASN A 202 37.67 -22.02 -44.43
N ILE A 203 38.79 -21.87 -45.15
CA ILE A 203 39.93 -21.03 -44.74
C ILE A 203 40.10 -19.93 -45.78
N GLN A 204 39.23 -18.91 -45.70
CA GLN A 204 39.41 -17.54 -46.20
C GLN A 204 38.15 -16.74 -45.84
N ALA A 205 37.92 -16.56 -44.55
CA ALA A 205 37.18 -15.41 -44.06
C ALA A 205 38.20 -14.63 -43.22
N GLU A 206 38.92 -13.73 -43.90
CA GLU A 206 39.83 -12.78 -43.28
C GLU A 206 39.07 -11.86 -42.31
N ASP A 207 39.75 -11.56 -41.21
CA ASP A 207 39.55 -10.43 -40.31
C ASP A 207 39.31 -9.13 -41.09
N VAL A 208 38.10 -8.56 -40.99
CA VAL A 208 37.82 -7.10 -41.01
C VAL A 208 36.58 -6.83 -40.15
#